data_AF-A0A2V1K846-F1
#
_entry.id   AF-A0A2V1K846-F1
#
_cell.length_a   1.000
_cell.length_b   1.000
_cell.length_c   1.000
_cell.angle_alpha   90.00
_cell.angle_beta   90.00
_cell.angle_gamma   90.00
#
_symmetry.space_group_name_H-M   'P 1'
#
loop_
_entity.id
_entity.type
_entity.pdbx_description
1 polymer ?
#
loop_
_entity_poly.entity_id
_entity_poly.type
_entity_poly.pdbx_seq_one_letter_code
_entity_poly.pdbx_strand_id
1 'polypeptide(L)'
;MPKSDLSGASSPQKGEEYIEVWNDLVSPRDLTWSLVSCGGCVAIALGLATLLSSSLFMWGLGGAVLGFIISAVVFKPKRVVEIVEAEDLAAGPAAPAIQSDQEFAGSGTQGEAR
;
A
#
# COMPACT_ATOMS: atom_id res chain seq x y z
N MET A 1 -1.80 -47.01 13.76
CA MET A 1 -2.77 -45.92 13.52
C MET A 1 -2.00 -44.60 13.45
N PRO A 2 -1.87 -43.96 12.27
CA PRO A 2 -1.26 -42.65 12.18
C PRO A 2 -2.22 -41.60 12.74
N LYS A 3 -1.79 -40.84 13.76
CA LYS A 3 -2.47 -39.59 14.12
C LYS A 3 -1.95 -38.50 13.20
N SER A 4 -2.76 -38.22 12.19
CA SER A 4 -2.80 -36.95 11.50
C SER A 4 -3.19 -35.87 12.50
N ASP A 5 -2.22 -35.13 13.00
CA ASP A 5 -2.45 -33.77 13.51
C ASP A 5 -1.46 -32.87 12.78
N LEU A 6 -1.82 -32.62 11.51
CA LEU A 6 -1.36 -31.50 10.72
C LEU A 6 -1.90 -30.23 11.38
N SER A 7 -1.36 -29.92 12.56
CA SER A 7 -1.35 -28.57 13.09
C SER A 7 -0.28 -27.82 12.30
N GLY A 8 -0.68 -27.36 11.11
CA GLY A 8 -0.05 -26.21 10.50
C GLY A 8 -0.31 -25.02 11.41
N ALA A 9 0.42 -24.97 12.53
CA ALA A 9 0.51 -23.81 13.37
C ALA A 9 0.90 -22.67 12.44
N SER A 10 -0.04 -21.75 12.26
CA SER A 10 0.17 -20.43 11.71
C SER A 10 1.42 -19.87 12.35
N SER A 11 2.54 -19.96 11.63
CA SER A 11 3.71 -19.14 11.87
C SER A 11 3.20 -17.73 12.17
N PRO A 12 3.66 -17.05 13.23
CA PRO A 12 3.37 -15.63 13.37
C PRO A 12 4.08 -14.95 12.20
N GLN A 13 3.39 -14.85 11.06
CA GLN A 13 3.70 -13.88 10.05
C GLN A 13 3.47 -12.56 10.77
N LYS A 14 4.54 -11.99 11.30
CA LYS A 14 4.59 -10.59 11.70
C LYS A 14 4.51 -9.78 10.40
N GLY A 15 3.37 -9.88 9.71
CA GLY A 15 2.96 -8.96 8.69
C GLY A 15 2.78 -7.63 9.39
N GLU A 16 3.39 -6.59 8.85
CA GLU A 16 3.18 -5.25 9.38
C GLU A 16 1.69 -4.94 9.25
N GLU A 17 0.99 -4.89 10.39
CA GLU A 17 -0.43 -4.60 10.45
C GLU A 17 -0.60 -3.11 10.10
N TYR A 18 -1.11 -2.83 8.90
CA TYR A 18 -1.44 -1.48 8.46
C TYR A 18 -2.81 -1.09 9.02
N ILE A 19 -2.93 0.14 9.52
CA ILE A 19 -4.19 0.68 10.02
C ILE A 19 -4.83 1.57 8.95
N GLU A 20 -6.14 1.41 8.73
CA GLU A 20 -6.90 2.33 7.89
C GLU A 20 -7.17 3.63 8.65
N VAL A 21 -6.62 4.74 8.15
CA VAL A 21 -6.88 6.08 8.67
C VAL A 21 -7.34 6.93 7.50
N TRP A 22 -8.56 7.46 7.58
CA TRP A 22 -9.16 8.30 6.52
C TRP A 22 -9.04 7.69 5.11
N ASN A 23 -9.33 6.39 4.99
CA ASN A 23 -9.24 5.63 3.74
C ASN A 23 -7.81 5.50 3.16
N ASP A 24 -6.76 5.74 3.96
CA ASP A 24 -5.38 5.43 3.60
C ASP A 24 -4.81 4.33 4.50
N LEU A 25 -3.97 3.47 3.93
CA LEU A 25 -3.27 2.41 4.67
C LEU A 25 -1.97 2.98 5.22
N VAL A 26 -1.96 3.31 6.50
CA VAL A 26 -0.79 3.88 7.17
C VAL A 26 -0.15 2.84 8.09
N SER A 27 1.19 2.82 8.12
CA SER A 27 1.89 1.96 9.07
C SER A 27 1.80 2.60 10.48
N PRO A 28 1.38 1.86 11.52
CA PRO A 28 1.28 2.41 12.88
C PRO A 28 2.61 2.93 13.41
N ARG A 29 3.72 2.32 12.96
CA ARG A 29 5.08 2.73 13.30
C ARG A 29 5.38 4.14 12.77
N ASP A 30 5.15 4.37 11.48
CA ASP A 30 5.44 5.67 10.85
C ASP A 30 4.51 6.76 11.41
N LEU A 31 3.23 6.41 11.64
CA LEU A 31 2.27 7.31 12.28
C LEU A 31 2.71 7.74 13.69
N THR A 32 3.13 6.78 14.52
CA THR A 32 3.56 7.04 15.89
C THR A 32 4.81 7.93 15.90
N TRP A 33 5.80 7.64 15.06
CA TRP A 33 7.01 8.47 14.99
C TRP A 33 6.72 9.89 14.51
N SER A 34 5.83 10.07 13.54
CA SER A 34 5.40 11.39 13.08
C SER A 34 4.71 12.19 14.19
N LEU A 35 3.81 11.54 14.94
CA LEU A 35 3.10 12.17 16.05
C LEU A 35 4.06 12.57 17.18
N VAL A 36 4.99 11.69 17.55
CA VAL A 36 5.99 11.97 18.60
C VAL A 36 6.92 13.10 18.17
N SER A 37 7.34 13.15 16.90
CA SER A 37 8.16 14.24 16.36
C SER A 37 7.45 15.59 16.47
N CYS A 38 6.20 15.68 16.00
CA CYS A 38 5.39 16.89 16.10
C CYS A 38 5.13 17.28 17.56
N GLY A 39 4.70 16.33 18.38
CA GLY A 39 4.43 16.57 19.81
C GLY A 39 5.67 17.01 20.57
N GLY A 40 6.83 16.42 20.28
CA GLY A 40 8.12 16.81 20.85
C GLY A 40 8.50 18.25 20.50
N CYS A 41 8.34 18.64 19.23
CA CYS A 41 8.60 20.01 18.80
C CYS A 41 7.68 21.03 19.50
N VAL A 42 6.39 20.71 19.65
CA VAL A 42 5.43 21.53 20.39
C VAL A 42 5.82 21.63 21.86
N ALA A 43 6.17 20.52 22.52
CA ALA A 43 6.55 20.52 23.93
C ALA A 43 7.79 21.40 24.19
N ILE A 44 8.80 21.30 23.33
CA ILE A 44 10.01 22.14 23.40
C ILE A 44 9.64 23.61 23.19
N ALA A 45 8.85 23.92 22.16
CA ALA A 45 8.45 25.30 21.85
C ALA A 45 7.63 25.92 22.98
N LEU A 46 6.73 25.17 23.61
CA LEU A 46 5.96 25.62 24.76
C LEU A 46 6.83 25.82 26.01
N GLY A 47 7.81 24.94 26.24
CA GLY A 47 8.80 25.13 27.31
C GLY A 47 9.61 26.41 27.14
N LEU A 48 10.02 26.73 25.91
CA LEU A 48 10.68 28.01 25.61
C LEU A 48 9.72 29.20 25.79
N ALA A 49 8.46 29.07 25.39
CA ALA A 49 7.46 30.12 25.52
C ALA A 49 7.21 30.52 26.98
N THR A 50 7.13 29.53 27.89
CA THR A 50 6.94 29.78 29.32
C THR A 50 8.16 30.46 29.93
N LEU A 51 9.38 30.05 29.55
CA LEU A 51 10.62 30.69 30.00
C LEU A 51 10.71 32.16 29.55
N LEU A 52 10.26 32.48 28.34
CA LEU A 52 10.31 33.83 27.78
C LEU A 52 9.06 34.68 28.09
N SER A 53 8.10 34.15 28.86
CA SER A 53 6.79 34.82 29.12
C SER A 53 6.08 35.27 27.84
N SER A 54 6.23 34.50 26.76
CA SER A 54 5.70 34.80 25.43
C SER A 54 4.34 34.14 25.21
N SER A 55 3.64 34.48 24.12
CA SER A 55 2.35 33.86 23.76
C SER A 55 2.49 32.35 23.52
N LEU A 56 1.95 31.52 24.43
CA LEU A 56 1.97 30.05 24.32
C LEU A 56 1.32 29.55 23.03
N PHE A 57 0.21 30.17 22.60
CA PHE A 57 -0.50 29.75 21.40
C PHE A 57 0.37 29.86 20.15
N MET A 58 1.07 30.99 19.97
CA MET A 58 1.92 31.21 18.80
C MET A 58 3.14 30.28 18.79
N TRP A 59 3.75 30.05 19.96
CA TRP A 59 4.87 29.11 20.07
C TRP A 59 4.43 27.66 19.89
N GLY A 60 3.27 27.27 20.41
CA GLY A 60 2.70 25.93 20.20
C GLY A 60 2.39 25.67 18.73
N LEU A 61 1.75 26.63 18.04
CA LEU A 61 1.48 26.53 16.62
C LEU A 61 2.77 26.51 15.79
N GLY A 62 3.74 27.38 16.11
CA GLY A 62 5.04 27.42 15.45
C GLY A 62 5.81 26.09 15.60
N GLY A 63 5.80 25.53 16.81
CA GLY A 63 6.40 24.21 17.09
C GLY A 63 5.70 23.07 16.32
N ALA A 64 4.37 23.12 16.20
CA ALA A 64 3.61 22.13 15.44
C ALA A 64 3.94 22.19 13.94
N VAL A 65 3.99 23.39 13.36
CA VAL A 65 4.34 23.59 11.95
C VAL A 65 5.78 23.13 11.69
N LEU A 66 6.72 23.49 12.56
CA LEU A 66 8.11 23.07 12.43
C LEU A 66 8.25 21.54 12.52
N GLY A 67 7.59 20.91 13.49
CA GLY A 67 7.56 19.46 13.64
C GLY A 67 6.93 18.78 12.43
N PHE A 68 5.88 19.36 11.86
CA PHE A 68 5.25 18.85 10.64
C PHE A 68 6.18 18.91 9.43
N ILE A 69 6.93 20.00 9.25
CA ILE A 69 7.93 20.13 8.18
C ILE A 69 9.01 19.05 8.32
N ILE A 70 9.51 18.83 9.55
CA ILE A 70 10.49 17.78 9.83
C ILE A 70 9.93 16.41 9.46
N SER A 71 8.72 16.10 9.92
CA SER A 71 8.04 14.85 9.58
C SER A 71 7.86 14.69 8.06
N ALA A 72 7.44 15.73 7.34
CA ALA A 72 7.25 15.68 5.89
C ALA A 72 8.53 15.37 5.11
N VAL A 73 9.70 15.81 5.60
CA VAL A 73 11.00 15.54 4.96
C VAL A 73 11.53 14.16 5.35
N VAL A 74 11.31 13.72 6.59
CA VAL A 74 11.83 12.45 7.12
C VAL A 74 11.03 11.26 6.58
N PHE A 75 9.70 11.34 6.57
CA PHE A 75 8.82 10.29 6.06
C PHE A 75 8.68 10.40 4.54
N LYS A 76 9.64 9.81 3.82
CA LYS A 76 9.61 9.75 2.35
C LYS A 76 8.36 9.03 1.84
N PRO A 77 7.81 9.45 0.68
CA PRO A 77 6.67 8.80 0.07
C PRO A 77 6.99 7.34 -0.24
N LYS A 78 6.14 6.43 0.23
CA LYS A 78 6.35 4.97 0.18
C LYS A 78 6.00 4.35 -1.19
N ARG A 79 5.36 5.11 -2.08
CA ARG A 79 4.91 4.62 -3.40
C ARG A 79 6.03 4.78 -4.43
N VAL A 80 6.55 3.66 -4.93
CA VAL A 80 7.35 3.60 -6.15
C VAL A 80 6.36 3.43 -7.30
N VAL A 81 6.25 4.46 -8.15
CA VAL A 81 5.42 4.37 -9.36
C VAL A 81 6.36 4.06 -10.52
N GLU A 82 6.39 2.79 -10.92
CA GLU A 82 7.02 2.40 -12.17
C GLU A 82 6.05 2.64 -13.32
N ILE A 83 6.50 3.41 -14.30
CA ILE A 83 5.76 3.62 -15.54
C ILE A 83 6.12 2.43 -16.43
N VAL A 84 5.19 1.48 -16.54
CA VAL A 84 5.34 0.33 -17.44
C VAL A 84 4.84 0.77 -18.82
N GLU A 85 5.68 0.63 -19.85
CA GLU A 85 5.24 0.87 -21.22
C GLU A 85 4.22 -0.19 -21.64
N ALA A 86 3.22 0.20 -22.43
CA ALA A 86 2.09 -0.67 -22.79
C ALA A 86 2.51 -1.95 -23.55
N GLU A 87 3.73 -1.96 -24.10
CA GLU A 87 4.36 -3.04 -24.84
C GLU A 87 4.62 -4.27 -23.96
N ASP A 88 5.01 -4.06 -22.69
CA ASP A 88 5.29 -5.12 -21.72
C ASP A 88 4.02 -5.81 -21.19
N LEU A 89 2.86 -5.17 -21.32
CA LEU A 89 1.56 -5.76 -20.98
C LEU A 89 0.99 -6.61 -22.12
N ALA A 90 1.38 -6.34 -23.36
CA ALA A 90 1.01 -7.15 -24.53
C ALA A 90 1.82 -8.45 -24.63
N ALA A 91 2.94 -8.56 -23.91
CA ALA A 91 3.82 -9.73 -23.85
C ALA A 91 3.56 -10.64 -22.64
N GLY A 92 2.33 -10.70 -22.13
CA GLY A 92 1.92 -11.72 -21.14
C GLY A 92 2.24 -13.14 -21.65
N PRO A 93 2.59 -14.10 -20.77
CA PRO A 93 3.06 -15.42 -21.18
C PRO A 93 2.02 -16.06 -22.10
N ALA A 94 2.45 -16.41 -23.32
CA ALA A 94 1.60 -16.99 -24.36
C ALA A 94 0.65 -18.02 -23.76
N ALA A 95 -0.61 -17.62 -23.56
CA ALA A 95 -1.66 -18.53 -23.14
C ALA A 95 -1.71 -19.64 -24.20
N PRO A 96 -1.65 -20.93 -23.81
CA PRO A 96 -1.64 -22.00 -24.79
C PRO A 96 -2.92 -21.89 -25.63
N ALA A 97 -2.73 -21.76 -26.95
CA ALA A 97 -3.80 -21.61 -27.91
C ALA A 97 -4.83 -22.73 -27.70
N ILE A 98 -6.00 -22.37 -27.17
CA ILE A 98 -7.14 -23.26 -27.15
C ILE A 98 -7.69 -23.28 -28.57
N GLN A 99 -7.33 -24.33 -29.31
CA GLN A 99 -7.82 -24.58 -30.64
C GLN A 99 -9.26 -25.10 -30.54
N SER A 100 -10.22 -24.20 -30.76
CA SER A 100 -11.65 -24.53 -30.86
C SER A 100 -12.02 -24.74 -32.32
N ASP A 101 -11.66 -25.90 -32.87
CA ASP A 101 -12.12 -26.36 -34.18
C ASP A 101 -13.51 -27.00 -34.02
N GLN A 102 -14.55 -26.19 -33.86
CA GLN A 102 -15.94 -26.59 -34.13
C GLN A 102 -16.70 -25.36 -34.62
N GLU A 103 -16.71 -25.12 -35.93
CA GLU A 103 -17.81 -24.41 -36.59
C GLU A 103 -18.37 -25.32 -37.68
N PHE A 104 -19.63 -25.64 -37.45
CA PHE A 104 -20.55 -26.46 -38.21
C PHE A 104 -20.91 -25.78 -39.53
N ALA A 105 -20.70 -26.47 -40.66
CA ALA A 105 -21.34 -26.12 -41.92
C ALA A 105 -21.97 -27.37 -42.54
N GLY A 106 -23.25 -27.58 -42.23
CA GLY A 106 -24.10 -28.47 -43.01
C GLY A 106 -24.33 -27.89 -44.40
N SER A 107 -24.17 -28.71 -45.44
CA SER A 107 -24.72 -28.44 -46.77
C SER A 107 -24.75 -29.72 -47.60
N GLY A 108 -25.96 -30.16 -47.93
CA GLY A 108 -26.25 -30.76 -49.25
C GLY A 108 -25.95 -32.24 -49.44
N THR A 109 -26.95 -33.09 -49.17
CA THR A 109 -27.13 -34.34 -49.90
C THR A 109 -27.49 -34.05 -51.38
N GLN A 110 -26.67 -34.50 -52.33
CA GLN A 110 -27.02 -34.86 -53.72
C GLN A 110 -25.96 -35.89 -54.15
N GLY A 111 -26.30 -37.14 -54.49
CA GLY A 111 -26.74 -37.58 -55.83
C GLY A 111 -25.60 -37.42 -56.85
N GLU A 112 -25.18 -38.35 -57.69
CA GLU A 112 -25.67 -39.64 -58.18
C GLU A 112 -24.49 -40.26 -58.96
N ALA A 113 -24.51 -41.58 -59.12
CA ALA A 113 -23.52 -42.35 -59.86
C ALA A 113 -23.38 -41.91 -61.33
N ARG A 114 -22.14 -41.83 -61.83
CA ARG A 114 -21.67 -42.48 -63.07
C ARG A 114 -20.20 -42.18 -63.34
#